data_AF-A0A9E4JB26-F1
#
_entry.id   AF-A0A9E4JB26-F1
#
_cell.length_a   1.000
_cell.length_b   1.000
_cell.length_c   1.000
_cell.angle_alpha   90.00
_cell.angle_beta   90.00
_cell.angle_gamma   90.00
#
_symmetry.space_group_name_H-M   'P 1'
#
loop_
_entity.id
_entity.type
_entity.pdbx_description
1 polymer ?
#
loop_
_entity_poly.entity_id
_entity_poly.type
_entity_poly.pdbx_seq_one_letter_code
_entity_poly.pdbx_strand_id
1 'polypeptide(L)'
;MKAPVAYIDVLPTLMGIAGLEDHGGKELDGRNVREVLAGSDLDGPVRDLYSFVGQKNPAREQVSVMSDAWKLVVIGPPLDRPGSAEASDQLLYRIEEDPFEERDLAADHPDVAARLLDKAREFRALQPPNPVEPFGAGGEGFEPPPNWQFPDADAPSR
;
A
#
# COMPACT_ATOMS: atom_id res chain seq x y z
N MET A 1 -18.44 6.97 -5.04
CA MET A 1 -17.65 5.74 -4.87
C MET A 1 -18.29 4.84 -3.84
N LYS A 2 -18.21 3.51 -3.97
CA LYS A 2 -18.42 2.62 -2.82
C LYS A 2 -17.17 2.68 -1.93
N ALA A 3 -17.33 2.60 -0.62
CA ALA A 3 -16.22 2.69 0.33
C ALA A 3 -15.05 1.77 -0.07
N PRO A 4 -13.81 2.26 -0.17
CA PRO A 4 -12.68 1.38 -0.46
C PRO A 4 -12.37 0.51 0.77
N VAL A 5 -12.25 -0.80 0.54
CA VAL A 5 -11.86 -1.80 1.54
C VAL A 5 -10.48 -2.36 1.17
N ALA A 6 -9.65 -2.61 2.17
CA ALA A 6 -8.28 -3.09 2.03
C ALA A 6 -8.03 -4.33 2.90
N TYR A 7 -6.95 -5.06 2.58
CA TYR A 7 -6.58 -6.26 3.34
C TYR A 7 -6.27 -5.96 4.82
N ILE A 8 -5.83 -4.74 5.14
CA ILE A 8 -5.60 -4.27 6.51
C ILE A 8 -6.88 -4.24 7.36
N ASP A 9 -8.06 -4.24 6.73
CA ASP A 9 -9.36 -4.21 7.43
C ASP A 9 -9.81 -5.56 7.96
N VAL A 10 -9.17 -6.65 7.51
CA VAL A 10 -9.58 -8.01 7.87
C VAL A 10 -9.53 -8.20 9.38
N LEU A 11 -8.42 -7.85 10.03
CA LEU A 11 -8.27 -7.99 11.48
C LEU A 11 -9.31 -7.17 12.29
N PRO A 12 -9.41 -5.83 12.13
CA PRO A 12 -10.35 -5.04 12.92
C PRO A 12 -11.82 -5.40 12.62
N THR A 13 -12.12 -5.88 11.40
CA THR A 13 -13.47 -6.38 11.08
C THR A 13 -13.77 -7.69 11.82
N LEU A 14 -12.85 -8.65 11.84
CA LEU A 14 -13.01 -9.89 12.59
C LEU A 14 -13.11 -9.65 14.09
N MET A 15 -12.32 -8.71 14.64
CA MET A 15 -12.45 -8.27 16.03
C MET A 15 -13.85 -7.71 16.31
N GLY A 16 -14.35 -6.82 15.45
CA GLY A 16 -15.68 -6.24 15.58
C GLY A 16 -16.83 -7.24 15.44
N ILE A 17 -16.63 -8.34 14.73
CA ILE A 17 -17.57 -9.48 14.67
C ILE A 17 -17.50 -10.31 15.96
N ALA A 18 -16.30 -10.51 16.50
CA ALA A 18 -16.07 -11.26 17.74
C ALA A 18 -16.42 -10.48 19.02
N GLY A 19 -16.75 -9.19 18.92
CA GLY A 19 -17.01 -8.32 20.07
C GLY A 19 -15.73 -7.95 20.84
N LEU A 20 -14.59 -7.91 20.16
CA LEU A 20 -13.30 -7.53 20.72
C LEU A 20 -12.96 -6.08 20.33
N GLU A 21 -12.47 -5.31 21.30
CA GLU A 21 -12.05 -3.92 21.10
C GLU A 21 -10.53 -3.73 21.28
N ASP A 22 -9.85 -4.68 21.92
CA ASP A 22 -8.42 -4.64 22.19
C ASP A 22 -7.72 -5.89 21.64
N HIS A 23 -6.52 -5.69 21.09
CA HIS A 23 -5.64 -6.75 20.60
C HIS A 23 -4.23 -6.66 21.21
N GLY A 24 -4.02 -5.81 22.23
CA GLY A 24 -2.79 -5.68 22.98
C GLY A 24 -1.60 -5.11 22.20
N GLY A 25 -1.86 -4.42 21.08
CA GLY A 25 -0.83 -3.90 20.17
C GLY A 25 -0.91 -2.40 19.93
N LYS A 26 -0.18 -1.95 18.91
CA LYS A 26 -0.30 -0.58 18.38
C LYS A 26 -1.64 -0.38 17.68
N GLU A 27 -2.04 0.87 17.50
CA GLU A 27 -3.19 1.23 16.67
C GLU A 27 -3.10 0.58 15.28
N LEU A 28 -4.24 0.08 14.80
CA LEU A 28 -4.35 -0.56 13.49
C LEU A 28 -4.61 0.48 12.41
N ASP A 29 -3.94 0.34 11.26
CA ASP A 29 -4.23 1.16 10.08
C ASP A 29 -5.59 0.81 9.44
N GLY A 30 -6.04 -0.43 9.65
CA GLY A 30 -7.33 -0.93 9.15
C GLY A 30 -8.51 -0.47 9.98
N ARG A 31 -9.71 -0.61 9.43
CA ARG A 31 -10.97 -0.26 10.08
C ARG A 31 -11.94 -1.43 10.06
N ASN A 32 -12.81 -1.50 11.07
CA ASN A 32 -13.93 -2.43 11.04
C ASN A 32 -14.92 -2.00 9.95
N VAL A 33 -15.04 -2.81 8.89
CA VAL A 33 -15.91 -2.54 7.73
C VAL A 33 -17.11 -3.49 7.69
N ARG A 34 -17.52 -4.08 8.82
CA ARG A 34 -18.62 -5.06 8.86
C ARG A 34 -19.94 -4.52 8.29
N GLU A 35 -20.24 -3.24 8.51
CA GLU A 35 -21.48 -2.61 8.00
C GLU A 35 -21.43 -2.40 6.49
N VAL A 36 -20.24 -2.12 5.95
CA VAL A 36 -19.99 -2.09 4.49
C VAL A 36 -20.23 -3.47 3.89
N LEU A 37 -19.68 -4.51 4.52
CA LEU A 37 -19.83 -5.89 4.06
C LEU A 37 -21.28 -6.40 4.20
N ALA A 38 -22.01 -5.97 5.23
CA ALA A 38 -23.41 -6.28 5.44
C ALA A 38 -24.34 -5.48 4.51
N GLY A 39 -23.84 -4.44 3.84
CA GLY A 39 -24.61 -3.54 2.99
C GLY A 39 -25.51 -2.57 3.75
N SER A 40 -25.32 -2.43 5.07
CA SER A 40 -26.03 -1.48 5.91
C SER A 40 -25.45 -0.05 5.83
N ASP A 41 -24.18 0.08 5.44
CA ASP A 41 -23.49 1.35 5.21
C ASP A 41 -22.48 1.23 4.06
N LEU A 42 -22.87 1.61 2.84
CA LEU A 42 -22.03 1.49 1.65
C LEU A 42 -21.02 2.62 1.47
N ASP A 43 -21.20 3.74 2.19
CA ASP A 43 -20.31 4.89 2.15
C ASP A 43 -19.07 4.63 3.01
N GLY A 44 -19.25 3.88 4.10
CA GLY A 44 -18.17 3.37 4.94
C GLY A 44 -17.26 4.49 5.48
N PRO A 45 -16.07 4.13 5.96
CA PRO A 45 -15.24 5.10 6.66
C PRO A 45 -14.39 5.93 5.68
N VAL A 46 -14.48 7.26 5.75
CA VAL A 46 -13.65 8.19 4.93
C VAL A 46 -12.17 8.08 5.30
N ARG A 47 -11.32 7.70 4.35
CA ARG A 47 -9.86 7.55 4.53
C ARG A 47 -9.11 7.61 3.22
N ASP A 48 -7.81 7.81 3.38
CA ASP A 48 -6.83 7.48 2.37
C ASP A 48 -6.35 6.03 2.52
N LEU A 49 -6.00 5.39 1.41
CA LEU A 49 -5.31 4.11 1.38
C LEU A 49 -3.94 4.27 0.72
N TYR A 50 -2.95 3.58 1.28
CA TYR A 50 -1.56 3.66 0.85
C TYR A 50 -1.06 2.30 0.39
N SER A 51 -0.22 2.29 -0.63
CA SER A 51 0.59 1.12 -0.99
C SER A 51 2.04 1.51 -1.20
N PHE A 52 2.95 0.59 -0.87
CA PHE A 52 4.39 0.79 -0.97
C PHE A 52 5.07 -0.43 -1.57
N VAL A 53 5.95 -0.20 -2.54
CA VAL A 53 6.79 -1.23 -3.15
C VAL A 53 8.22 -0.70 -3.25
N GLY A 54 9.13 -1.21 -2.41
CA GLY A 54 10.55 -0.78 -2.39
C GLY A 54 11.58 -1.89 -2.64
N GLN A 55 11.14 -3.12 -2.90
CA GLN A 55 11.95 -4.31 -2.59
C GLN A 55 13.04 -4.70 -3.61
N LYS A 56 13.15 -4.06 -4.79
CA LYS A 56 14.14 -4.46 -5.82
C LYS A 56 15.11 -3.38 -6.27
N ASN A 57 14.72 -2.11 -6.21
CA ASN A 57 15.56 -0.99 -6.61
C ASN A 57 15.19 0.23 -5.76
N PRO A 58 16.02 0.63 -4.79
CA PRO A 58 15.76 1.80 -3.97
C PRO A 58 15.62 3.12 -4.75
N ALA A 59 16.11 3.20 -5.99
CA ALA A 59 15.92 4.36 -6.86
C ALA A 59 14.57 4.36 -7.61
N ARG A 60 13.77 3.30 -7.45
CA ARG A 60 12.45 3.13 -8.07
C ARG A 60 11.46 2.56 -7.06
N GLU A 61 11.44 3.12 -5.86
CA GLU A 61 10.34 2.90 -4.93
C GLU A 61 9.04 3.38 -5.58
N GLN A 62 7.95 2.67 -5.31
CA GLN A 62 6.61 3.06 -5.71
C GLN A 62 5.80 3.33 -4.45
N VAL A 63 5.34 4.57 -4.30
CA VAL A 63 4.37 4.97 -3.27
C VAL A 63 3.08 5.36 -3.98
N SER A 64 1.96 4.76 -3.59
CA SER A 64 0.66 5.15 -4.11
C SER A 64 -0.28 5.59 -3.00
N VAL A 65 -1.05 6.63 -3.27
CA VAL A 65 -2.07 7.18 -2.36
C VAL A 65 -3.39 7.20 -3.11
N MET A 66 -4.41 6.55 -2.55
CA MET A 66 -5.78 6.67 -3.00
C MET A 66 -6.56 7.50 -1.98
N SER A 67 -7.16 8.60 -2.44
CA SER A 67 -7.90 9.57 -1.64
C SER A 67 -9.10 10.04 -2.44
N ASP A 68 -10.30 9.87 -1.90
CA ASP A 68 -11.56 10.10 -2.62
C ASP A 68 -11.59 9.32 -3.95
N ALA A 69 -11.82 10.02 -5.07
CA ALA A 69 -11.83 9.46 -6.42
C ALA A 69 -10.44 9.37 -7.07
N TRP A 70 -9.40 9.85 -6.40
CA TRP A 70 -8.08 10.07 -6.99
C TRP A 70 -7.08 9.04 -6.49
N LYS A 71 -6.20 8.61 -7.39
CA LYS A 71 -5.00 7.83 -7.05
C LYS A 71 -3.78 8.52 -7.63
N LEU A 72 -2.81 8.82 -6.77
CA LEU A 72 -1.47 9.21 -7.19
C LEU A 72 -0.55 8.00 -7.08
N VAL A 73 0.31 7.81 -8.08
CA VAL A 73 1.41 6.86 -8.08
C VAL A 73 2.70 7.63 -8.29
N VAL A 74 3.63 7.52 -7.33
CA VAL A 74 4.95 8.15 -7.40
C VAL A 74 6.00 7.07 -7.54
N ILE A 75 6.82 7.15 -8.59
CA ILE A 75 7.86 6.16 -8.89
C ILE A 75 9.20 6.87 -8.95
N GLY A 76 10.11 6.54 -8.03
CA GLY A 76 11.40 7.22 -7.97
C GLY A 76 12.23 6.91 -6.72
N PRO A 77 13.22 7.76 -6.39
CA PRO A 77 13.97 7.61 -5.15
C PRO A 77 13.07 7.85 -3.91
N PRO A 78 13.52 7.48 -2.71
CA PRO A 78 12.71 7.57 -1.50
C PRO A 78 12.23 8.99 -1.24
N LEU A 79 10.91 9.17 -1.11
CA LEU A 79 10.24 10.48 -1.02
C LEU A 79 10.59 11.28 0.24
N ASP A 80 11.17 10.63 1.25
CA ASP A 80 11.68 11.26 2.47
C ASP A 80 13.02 11.99 2.27
N ARG A 81 13.61 11.93 1.08
CA ARG A 81 14.87 12.62 0.75
C ARG A 81 14.66 13.94 -0.02
N PRO A 82 15.55 14.93 0.16
CA PRO A 82 15.52 16.17 -0.62
C PRO A 82 15.66 15.91 -2.12
N GLY A 83 14.83 16.59 -2.94
CA GLY A 83 14.86 16.49 -4.40
C GLY A 83 14.22 15.22 -4.98
N SER A 84 13.69 14.32 -4.14
CA SER A 84 13.16 13.04 -4.62
C SER A 84 11.89 13.18 -5.45
N ALA A 85 10.99 14.08 -5.08
CA ALA A 85 9.74 14.23 -5.84
C ALA A 85 9.98 14.80 -7.24
N GLU A 86 10.93 15.72 -7.36
CA GLU A 86 11.36 16.30 -8.63
C GLU A 86 12.06 15.27 -9.53
N ALA A 87 12.67 14.25 -8.93
CA ALA A 87 13.31 13.14 -9.60
C ALA A 87 12.38 11.92 -9.81
N SER A 88 11.09 12.04 -9.48
CA SER A 88 10.12 10.93 -9.55
C SER A 88 9.12 11.14 -10.69
N ASP A 89 8.70 10.04 -11.31
CA ASP A 89 7.50 10.03 -12.15
C ASP A 89 6.28 10.14 -11.23
N GLN A 90 5.35 11.04 -11.57
CA GLN A 90 4.11 11.28 -10.81
C GLN A 90 2.93 11.09 -11.76
N LEU A 91 2.14 10.05 -11.50
CA LEU A 91 1.00 9.66 -12.33
C LEU A 91 -0.28 9.80 -11.53
N LEU A 92 -1.23 10.59 -12.02
CA LEU A 92 -2.49 10.87 -11.33
C LEU A 92 -3.66 10.29 -12.12
N TYR A 93 -4.50 9.51 -11.46
CA TYR A 93 -5.65 8.85 -12.07
C TYR A 93 -6.92 9.15 -11.30
N ARG A 94 -8.04 9.16 -12.02
CA ARG A 94 -9.39 9.25 -11.45
C ARG A 94 -10.07 7.90 -11.52
N ILE A 95 -9.93 7.10 -10.46
CA ILE A 95 -10.22 5.66 -10.47
C ILE A 95 -11.69 5.30 -10.74
N GLU A 96 -12.63 6.18 -10.41
CA GLU A 96 -14.05 5.94 -10.74
C GLU A 96 -14.31 5.95 -12.25
N GLU A 97 -13.56 6.78 -12.99
CA GLU A 97 -13.75 7.01 -14.42
C GLU A 97 -12.72 6.21 -15.24
N ASP A 98 -11.55 5.95 -14.65
CA ASP A 98 -10.42 5.25 -15.24
C ASP A 98 -9.89 4.16 -14.27
N PRO A 99 -10.62 3.03 -14.15
CA PRO A 99 -10.23 1.94 -13.25
C PRO A 99 -8.99 1.17 -13.74
N PHE A 100 -8.55 1.39 -14.98
CA PHE A 100 -7.40 0.73 -15.59
C PHE A 100 -6.14 1.61 -15.62
N GLU A 101 -6.24 2.85 -15.11
CA GLU A 101 -5.10 3.79 -15.01
C GLU A 101 -4.48 4.10 -16.38
N GLU A 102 -5.32 4.26 -17.42
CA GLU A 102 -4.89 4.49 -18.80
C GLU A 102 -4.58 5.95 -19.10
N ARG A 103 -5.20 6.90 -18.40
CA ARG A 103 -5.05 8.33 -18.63
C ARG A 103 -4.44 9.04 -17.43
N ASP A 104 -3.18 9.41 -17.57
CA ASP A 104 -2.53 10.31 -16.62
C ASP A 104 -3.13 11.73 -16.71
N LEU A 105 -3.50 12.25 -15.54
CA LEU A 105 -4.16 13.54 -15.31
C LEU A 105 -3.30 14.51 -14.49
N ALA A 106 -2.03 14.17 -14.20
CA ALA A 106 -1.19 14.98 -13.31
C ALA A 106 -0.98 16.42 -13.83
N ALA A 107 -0.81 16.58 -15.14
CA ALA A 107 -0.68 17.89 -15.79
C ALA A 107 -1.99 18.68 -15.83
N ASP A 108 -3.13 17.99 -15.91
CA ASP A 108 -4.48 18.59 -15.96
C ASP A 108 -4.95 19.04 -14.57
N HIS A 109 -4.48 18.37 -13.50
CA HIS A 109 -4.89 18.59 -12.11
C HIS A 109 -3.68 18.72 -11.15
N PRO A 110 -2.81 19.73 -11.34
CA PRO A 110 -1.56 19.86 -10.58
C PRO A 110 -1.77 20.12 -9.08
N ASP A 111 -2.90 20.74 -8.70
CA ASP A 111 -3.29 20.97 -7.31
C ASP A 111 -3.62 19.66 -6.58
N VAL A 112 -4.32 18.75 -7.27
CA VAL A 112 -4.63 17.41 -6.73
C VAL A 112 -3.35 16.58 -6.62
N ALA A 113 -2.51 16.60 -7.65
CA ALA A 113 -1.22 15.92 -7.64
C ALA A 113 -0.34 16.38 -6.47
N ALA A 114 -0.21 17.69 -6.26
CA ALA A 114 0.56 18.25 -5.14
C ALA A 114 0.00 17.81 -3.77
N ARG A 115 -1.32 17.90 -3.58
CA ARG A 115 -1.98 17.46 -2.33
C ARG A 115 -1.73 15.99 -2.02
N LEU A 116 -1.82 15.12 -3.02
CA LEU A 116 -1.58 13.68 -2.83
C LEU A 116 -0.09 13.35 -2.68
N LEU A 117 0.80 14.15 -3.29
CA LEU A 117 2.24 14.04 -3.12
C LEU A 117 2.65 14.35 -1.68
N ASP A 118 2.04 15.35 -1.05
CA ASP A 118 2.27 15.66 0.37
C ASP A 118 1.88 14.47 1.26
N LYS A 119 0.71 13.87 1.02
CA LYS A 119 0.28 12.63 1.71
C LYS A 119 1.26 11.48 1.48
N ALA A 120 1.77 11.32 0.26
CA ALA A 120 2.74 10.27 -0.07
C ALA A 120 4.07 10.47 0.68
N ARG A 121 4.53 11.72 0.82
CA ARG A 121 5.72 12.09 1.60
C ARG A 121 5.50 11.82 3.09
N GLU A 122 4.37 12.24 3.64
CA GLU A 122 4.01 11.98 5.04
C GLU A 122 4.00 10.48 5.34
N PHE A 123 3.33 9.69 4.50
CA PHE A 123 3.31 8.24 4.64
C PHE A 123 4.70 7.61 4.56
N ARG A 124 5.52 8.02 3.58
CA ARG A 124 6.87 7.46 3.41
C ARG A 124 7.79 7.81 4.59
N ALA A 125 7.58 8.95 5.24
CA ALA A 125 8.31 9.36 6.44
C ALA A 125 7.96 8.54 7.69
N LEU A 126 6.87 7.76 7.68
CA LEU A 126 6.52 6.84 8.78
C LEU A 126 7.41 5.60 8.85
N GLN A 127 8.25 5.36 7.83
CA GLN A 127 9.15 4.21 7.82
C GLN A 127 10.05 4.25 9.06
N PRO A 128 10.09 3.17 9.88
CA PRO A 128 10.89 3.15 11.09
C PRO A 128 12.38 3.26 10.77
N PRO A 129 13.20 3.78 11.70
CA PRO A 129 14.65 3.94 11.50
C PRO A 129 15.39 2.61 11.32
N ASN A 130 14.80 1.50 11.74
CA ASN A 130 15.31 0.15 11.52
C ASN A 130 14.30 -0.67 10.70
N PRO A 131 14.23 -0.46 9.38
CA PRO A 131 13.29 -1.18 8.52
C PRO A 131 13.74 -2.63 8.33
N VAL A 132 12.81 -3.47 7.87
CA VAL A 132 13.17 -4.81 7.36
C VAL A 132 14.12 -4.65 6.17
N GLU A 133 15.13 -5.51 6.10
CA GLU A 133 16.11 -5.47 5.02
C GLU A 133 15.43 -5.71 3.64
N PRO A 134 16.00 -5.17 2.55
CA PRO A 134 15.49 -5.41 1.21
C PRO A 134 15.43 -6.91 0.86
N PHE A 135 14.53 -7.26 -0.05
CA PHE A 135 14.44 -8.62 -0.57
C PHE A 135 15.78 -9.02 -1.22
N GLY A 136 16.39 -10.10 -0.72
CA GLY A 136 17.70 -10.60 -1.16
C GLY A 136 18.86 -10.26 -0.22
N ALA A 137 18.65 -9.39 0.77
CA ALA A 137 19.58 -9.25 1.89
C ALA A 137 19.72 -10.61 2.61
N GLY A 138 20.95 -10.97 2.99
CA GLY A 138 21.27 -12.27 3.57
C GLY A 138 21.30 -13.45 2.59
N GLY A 139 21.12 -13.22 1.28
CA GLY A 139 21.24 -14.27 0.26
C GLY A 139 22.68 -14.65 -0.11
N GLU A 140 23.63 -13.71 0.03
CA GLU A 140 25.05 -13.98 -0.23
C GLU A 140 25.61 -14.94 0.83
N GLY A 141 26.08 -16.11 0.37
CA GLY A 141 26.58 -17.15 1.27
C GLY A 141 25.50 -17.92 2.04
N PHE A 142 24.22 -17.75 1.69
CA PHE A 142 23.16 -18.57 2.27
C PHE A 142 23.32 -20.04 1.86
N GLU A 143 23.59 -20.90 2.84
CA GLU A 143 23.54 -22.34 2.67
C GLU A 143 22.21 -22.86 3.21
N PRO A 144 21.35 -23.48 2.36
CA PRO A 144 20.12 -24.07 2.83
C PRO A 144 20.42 -25.21 3.82
N PRO A 145 19.55 -25.46 4.81
CA PRO A 145 19.71 -26.60 5.72
C PRO A 145 19.89 -27.93 4.94
N PRO A 146 20.68 -28.90 5.42
CA PRO A 146 21.01 -30.12 4.68
C PRO A 146 19.82 -30.94 4.15
N ASN A 147 18.66 -30.81 4.79
CA ASN A 147 17.42 -31.52 4.44
C ASN A 147 16.37 -30.61 3.77
N TRP A 148 16.76 -29.42 3.30
CA TRP A 148 15.87 -28.53 2.56
C TRP A 148 15.61 -29.11 1.17
N GLN A 149 14.42 -29.68 0.98
CA GLN A 149 13.99 -30.24 -0.30
C GLN A 149 12.87 -29.37 -0.87
N PHE A 150 13.00 -28.97 -2.14
CA PHE A 150 11.86 -28.46 -2.88
C PHE A 150 10.97 -29.65 -3.27
N PRO A 151 9.63 -29.55 -3.19
CA PRO A 151 8.77 -30.55 -3.79
C PRO A 151 9.12 -30.68 -5.28
N ASP A 152 9.17 -31.92 -5.80
CA ASP A 152 9.44 -32.18 -7.21
C ASP A 152 8.50 -31.32 -8.09
N ALA A 153 9.06 -30.63 -9.09
CA ALA A 153 8.30 -29.75 -9.98
C ALA A 153 7.19 -30.50 -10.74
N ASP A 154 7.33 -31.83 -10.87
CA ASP A 154 6.39 -32.74 -11.54
C ASP A 154 5.48 -33.49 -10.56
N ALA A 155 5.57 -33.24 -9.25
CA ALA A 155 4.64 -33.83 -8.30
C ALA A 155 3.23 -33.29 -8.57
N PRO A 156 2.22 -34.16 -8.73
CA PRO A 156 0.86 -33.69 -8.94
C PRO A 156 0.43 -32.82 -7.75
N SER A 157 -0.05 -31.62 -8.04
CA SER A 157 -0.68 -30.74 -7.05
C SER A 157 -1.81 -31.52 -6.36
N ARG A 158 -1.71 -31.65 -5.04
CA ARG A 158 -2.75 -32.27 -4.21
C ARG A 158 -4.00 -31.41 -4.14
#